data_AF-A0A955V717-F1
#
_entry.id   AF-A0A955V717-F1
#
_cell.length_a   1.000
_cell.length_b   1.000
_cell.length_c   1.000
_cell.angle_alpha   90.00
_cell.angle_beta   90.00
_cell.angle_gamma   90.00
#
_symmetry.space_group_name_H-M   'P 1'
#
loop_
_entity.id
_entity.type
_entity.pdbx_description
1 polymer ?
#
loop_
_entity_poly.entity_id
_entity_poly.type
_entity_poly.pdbx_seq_one_letter_code
_entity_poly.pdbx_strand_id
1 'polypeptide(L)'
;MNLDLSREHVSSSHDASTPSVTDRGRASRSSALRGLSFSAGEAALSPVQARDGAVGGGGDAQTVAAGGTAAARSGGLPHLAAIQRSFGGHDVSGVKAAVGGRAGDACAELGASAYAQGESVAFGASPSLHTAAHEAAHVVQQR
;
A
#
# COMPACT_ATOMS: atom_id res chain seq x y z
N MET A 1 -9.15 -55.22 -49.46
CA MET A 1 -10.23 -54.60 -50.26
C MET A 1 -11.32 -54.11 -49.34
N ASN A 2 -11.97 -53.00 -49.71
CA ASN A 2 -12.96 -52.20 -48.95
C ASN A 2 -12.34 -51.24 -47.93
N LEU A 3 -12.77 -50.00 -47.78
CA LEU A 3 -13.56 -49.00 -48.54
C LEU A 3 -13.50 -47.78 -47.58
N ASP A 4 -13.32 -46.55 -48.05
CA ASP A 4 -14.24 -45.45 -47.71
C ASP A 4 -13.79 -44.14 -48.39
N LEU A 5 -14.68 -43.62 -49.23
CA LEU A 5 -14.68 -42.25 -49.75
C LEU A 5 -15.32 -41.37 -48.68
N SER A 6 -14.63 -40.32 -48.24
CA SER A 6 -15.31 -39.11 -47.76
C SER A 6 -14.58 -37.85 -48.20
N ARG A 7 -15.35 -37.10 -48.97
CA ARG A 7 -15.14 -35.80 -49.59
C ARG A 7 -15.16 -34.72 -48.49
N GLU A 8 -14.33 -33.69 -48.62
CA GLU A 8 -14.71 -32.25 -48.60
C GLU A 8 -13.72 -31.30 -47.91
N HIS A 9 -13.54 -30.19 -48.63
CA HIS A 9 -13.16 -28.83 -48.25
C HIS A 9 -11.72 -28.47 -47.85
N VAL A 10 -11.07 -27.91 -48.87
CA VAL A 10 -9.94 -26.99 -48.84
C VAL A 10 -10.39 -25.58 -48.41
N SER A 11 -9.45 -24.85 -47.81
CA SER A 11 -9.40 -23.39 -47.54
C SER A 11 -9.73 -22.92 -46.12
N SER A 12 -8.69 -22.70 -45.31
CA SER A 12 -8.17 -21.34 -45.14
C SER A 12 -6.84 -21.38 -44.40
N SER A 13 -5.86 -20.71 -44.97
CA SER A 13 -4.48 -20.56 -44.54
C SER A 13 -4.30 -19.41 -43.53
N HIS A 14 -3.11 -19.41 -42.92
CA HIS A 14 -2.44 -18.33 -42.14
C HIS A 14 -2.81 -18.27 -40.64
N ASP A 15 -1.90 -18.11 -39.69
CA ASP A 15 -0.43 -17.99 -39.68
C ASP A 15 0.03 -17.98 -38.20
N ALA A 16 1.29 -18.36 -37.97
CA ALA A 16 2.16 -18.00 -36.86
C ALA A 16 1.84 -18.39 -35.38
N SER A 17 2.65 -19.35 -34.92
CA SER A 17 3.66 -19.17 -33.85
C SER A 17 3.24 -18.80 -32.42
N THR A 18 3.46 -19.75 -31.52
CA THR A 18 3.65 -19.60 -30.06
C THR A 18 4.80 -18.64 -29.71
N PRO A 19 4.81 -17.99 -28.53
CA PRO A 19 5.46 -18.65 -27.39
C PRO A 19 4.80 -18.43 -26.00
N SER A 20 4.81 -19.54 -25.26
CA SER A 20 5.00 -19.71 -23.82
C SER A 20 5.38 -18.45 -23.01
N VAL A 21 4.54 -18.12 -22.02
CA VAL A 21 4.82 -17.11 -20.99
C VAL A 21 5.79 -17.70 -19.96
N THR A 22 7.07 -17.41 -20.15
CA THR A 22 8.07 -17.30 -19.08
C THR A 22 9.10 -16.25 -19.49
N ASP A 23 9.13 -15.11 -18.79
CA ASP A 23 10.39 -14.56 -18.25
C ASP A 23 10.13 -13.34 -17.35
N ARG A 24 10.89 -13.28 -16.25
CA ARG A 24 10.84 -12.23 -15.23
C ARG A 24 11.61 -11.00 -15.73
N GLY A 25 10.90 -10.01 -16.23
CA GLY A 25 11.48 -8.70 -16.55
C GLY A 25 11.47 -7.72 -15.37
N ARG A 26 12.45 -7.82 -14.46
CA ARG A 26 12.82 -6.72 -13.55
C ARG A 26 13.54 -5.63 -14.36
N ALA A 27 12.80 -4.90 -15.19
CA ALA A 27 13.32 -3.73 -15.88
C ALA A 27 13.44 -2.56 -14.90
N SER A 28 14.60 -1.90 -14.90
CA SER A 28 14.96 -0.82 -13.99
C SER A 28 14.00 0.36 -14.09
N ARG A 29 13.42 0.76 -12.94
CA ARG A 29 12.48 1.88 -12.77
C ARG A 29 13.02 3.23 -13.29
N SER A 30 14.33 3.31 -13.55
CA SER A 30 15.02 4.51 -14.01
C SER A 30 14.68 4.91 -15.46
N SER A 31 14.25 3.97 -16.32
CA SER A 31 13.96 4.30 -17.72
C SER A 31 12.57 4.92 -17.92
N ALA A 32 11.63 4.70 -17.00
CA ALA A 32 10.25 5.15 -17.11
C ALA A 32 10.05 6.64 -16.75
N LEU A 33 11.07 7.30 -16.20
CA LEU A 33 10.99 8.69 -15.73
C LEU A 33 11.41 9.72 -16.79
N ARG A 34 11.99 9.29 -17.92
CA ARG A 34 12.48 10.20 -18.95
C ARG A 34 11.33 10.60 -19.89
N GLY A 35 10.58 11.62 -19.49
CA GLY A 35 9.48 12.19 -20.29
C GLY A 35 8.24 12.63 -19.51
N LEU A 36 8.21 12.39 -18.19
CA LEU A 36 7.10 12.81 -17.34
C LEU A 36 7.31 14.26 -16.87
N SER A 37 6.24 15.04 -16.82
CA SER A 37 6.25 16.36 -16.18
C SER A 37 6.56 16.21 -14.68
N PHE A 38 7.07 17.28 -14.05
CA PHE A 38 7.38 17.26 -12.61
C PHE A 38 6.20 16.78 -11.75
N SER A 39 4.97 17.17 -12.11
CA SER A 39 3.74 16.71 -11.45
C SER A 39 3.42 15.23 -11.65
N ALA A 40 3.72 14.68 -12.83
CA ALA A 40 3.56 13.25 -13.11
C ALA A 40 4.66 12.40 -12.44
N GLY A 41 5.86 12.97 -12.24
CA GLY A 41 6.93 12.36 -11.44
C GLY A 41 6.58 12.31 -9.95
N GLU A 42 5.97 13.36 -9.40
CA GLU A 42 5.43 13.41 -8.03
C GLU A 42 4.34 12.35 -7.79
N ALA A 43 3.40 12.20 -8.73
CA ALA A 43 2.36 11.16 -8.64
C ALA A 43 2.93 9.73 -8.68
N ALA A 44 4.05 9.52 -9.39
CA ALA A 44 4.75 8.23 -9.45
C ALA A 44 5.66 7.96 -8.23
N LEU A 45 5.95 9.01 -7.42
CA LEU A 45 6.78 8.96 -6.21
C LEU A 45 5.97 9.13 -4.92
N SER A 46 4.64 9.25 -5.03
CA SER A 46 3.74 9.28 -3.89
C SER A 46 3.89 7.98 -3.08
N PRO A 47 3.97 8.07 -1.73
CA PRO A 47 4.38 6.96 -0.89
C PRO A 47 3.42 5.78 -1.02
N VAL A 48 4.01 4.60 -0.97
CA VAL A 48 3.40 3.26 -0.98
C VAL A 48 2.43 3.03 0.20
N GLN A 49 1.32 3.76 0.23
CA GLN A 49 0.26 3.58 1.23
C GLN A 49 -0.96 2.83 0.70
N ALA A 50 -1.04 2.57 -0.61
CA ALA A 50 -2.05 1.69 -1.17
C ALA A 50 -1.44 0.33 -1.50
N ARG A 51 -1.82 -0.69 -0.75
CA ARG A 51 -1.85 -2.05 -1.29
C ARG A 51 -3.29 -2.33 -1.68
N ASP A 52 -3.48 -2.36 -3.00
CA ASP A 52 -4.68 -2.69 -3.77
C ASP A 52 -5.99 -1.99 -3.36
N GLY A 53 -6.31 -0.93 -4.11
CA GLY A 53 -7.66 -0.55 -4.51
C GLY A 53 -8.71 -0.26 -3.43
N ALA A 54 -8.73 0.96 -2.89
CA ALA A 54 -9.95 1.56 -2.34
C ALA A 54 -10.13 2.98 -2.89
N VAL A 55 -10.92 3.10 -3.97
CA VAL A 55 -11.47 4.38 -4.42
C VAL A 55 -12.75 4.62 -3.60
N GLY A 56 -12.62 5.35 -2.49
CA GLY A 56 -13.73 5.80 -1.66
C GLY A 56 -13.56 7.29 -1.34
N GLY A 57 -14.60 8.09 -1.57
CA GLY A 57 -14.55 9.55 -1.56
C GLY A 57 -13.95 10.14 -0.29
N GLY A 58 -13.20 11.23 -0.43
CA GLY A 58 -12.48 11.90 0.67
C GLY A 58 -13.35 12.56 1.75
N GLY A 59 -14.62 12.18 1.91
CA GLY A 59 -15.42 12.44 3.11
C GLY A 59 -15.54 11.18 4.00
N ASP A 60 -15.55 10.01 3.36
CA ASP A 60 -15.67 8.71 4.01
C ASP A 60 -14.32 8.32 4.65
N ALA A 61 -13.22 8.51 3.93
CA ALA A 61 -11.88 8.14 4.40
C ALA A 61 -11.47 8.87 5.69
N GLN A 62 -11.73 10.17 5.80
CA GLN A 62 -11.41 10.94 7.01
C GLN A 62 -12.28 10.55 8.20
N THR A 63 -13.54 10.20 7.96
CA THR A 63 -14.46 9.71 8.99
C THR A 63 -14.02 8.34 9.52
N VAL A 64 -13.63 7.45 8.62
CA VAL A 64 -13.06 6.13 8.95
C VAL A 64 -11.75 6.29 9.73
N ALA A 65 -10.85 7.17 9.29
CA ALA A 65 -9.59 7.45 9.96
C ALA A 65 -9.79 7.97 11.40
N ALA A 66 -10.69 8.95 11.57
CA ALA A 66 -11.03 9.47 12.90
C ALA A 66 -11.63 8.39 13.81
N GLY A 67 -12.41 7.47 13.22
CA GLY A 67 -12.96 6.32 13.93
C GLY A 67 -11.89 5.33 14.43
N GLY A 68 -10.87 5.06 13.61
CA GLY A 68 -9.80 4.11 13.97
C GLY A 68 -8.83 4.65 15.02
N THR A 69 -8.56 5.95 15.04
CA THR A 69 -7.69 6.58 16.06
C THR A 69 -8.42 6.93 17.36
N ALA A 70 -9.76 6.89 17.39
CA ALA A 70 -10.54 7.22 18.60
C ALA A 70 -10.18 6.37 19.83
N ALA A 71 -9.72 5.13 19.61
CA ALA A 71 -9.27 4.20 20.65
C ALA A 71 -7.81 4.44 21.12
N ALA A 72 -7.04 5.28 20.41
CA ALA A 72 -5.63 5.53 20.71
C ALA A 72 -5.41 6.36 21.99
N ARG A 73 -6.48 6.90 22.59
CA ARG A 73 -6.43 7.85 23.72
C ARG A 73 -5.65 7.36 24.95
N SER A 74 -5.49 6.05 25.14
CA SER A 74 -4.77 5.46 26.29
C SER A 74 -3.56 4.61 25.91
N GLY A 75 -3.33 4.34 24.62
CA GLY A 75 -2.20 3.50 24.16
C GLY A 75 -1.01 4.35 23.74
N GLY A 76 0.19 4.03 24.23
CA GLY A 76 1.44 4.59 23.71
C GLY A 76 1.97 3.81 22.52
N LEU A 77 2.91 4.38 21.77
CA LEU A 77 3.56 3.69 20.64
C LEU A 77 4.14 2.33 21.06
N PRO A 78 3.83 1.24 20.34
CA PRO A 78 4.58 0.00 20.45
C PRO A 78 6.08 0.25 20.23
N HIS A 79 6.92 -0.34 21.05
CA HIS A 79 8.38 -0.14 21.03
C HIS A 79 8.86 1.31 21.33
N LEU A 80 8.05 2.13 22.02
CA LEU A 80 8.34 3.55 22.31
C LEU A 80 9.79 3.82 22.73
N ALA A 81 10.36 3.04 23.65
CA ALA A 81 11.72 3.28 24.13
C ALA A 81 12.78 3.18 23.02
N ALA A 82 12.64 2.26 22.07
CA ALA A 82 13.55 2.13 20.95
C ALA A 82 13.32 3.24 19.92
N ILE A 83 12.05 3.58 19.65
CA ILE A 83 11.68 4.64 18.73
C ILE A 83 12.20 5.99 19.25
N GLN A 84 11.93 6.34 20.51
CA GLN A 84 12.36 7.61 21.11
C GLN A 84 13.88 7.83 20.97
N ARG A 85 14.70 6.80 21.15
CA ARG A 85 16.16 6.90 20.95
C ARG A 85 16.55 7.20 19.50
N SER A 86 15.83 6.62 18.53
CA SER A 86 16.07 6.84 17.10
C SER A 86 15.68 8.26 16.64
N PHE A 87 14.82 8.94 17.39
CA PHE A 87 14.31 10.28 17.07
C PHE A 87 15.15 11.42 17.70
N GLY A 88 16.16 11.10 18.50
CA GLY A 88 17.07 12.09 19.08
C GLY A 88 16.33 13.14 19.92
N GLY A 89 16.41 14.41 19.52
CA GLY A 89 15.79 15.54 20.24
C GLY A 89 14.27 15.67 20.04
N HIS A 90 13.66 14.87 19.17
CA HIS A 90 12.21 14.91 18.96
C HIS A 90 11.49 14.01 19.98
N ASP A 91 10.61 14.60 20.79
CA ASP A 91 9.77 13.86 21.72
C ASP A 91 8.58 13.21 20.99
N VAL A 92 8.54 11.88 21.02
CA VAL A 92 7.45 11.06 20.47
C VAL A 92 6.69 10.29 21.55
N SER A 93 6.98 10.54 22.83
CA SER A 93 6.29 9.88 23.95
C SER A 93 4.81 10.24 24.05
N GLY A 94 4.43 11.42 23.56
CA GLY A 94 3.04 11.87 23.48
C GLY A 94 2.22 11.25 22.35
N VAL A 95 2.83 10.46 21.45
CA VAL A 95 2.13 9.84 20.32
C VAL A 95 1.24 8.71 20.82
N LYS A 96 -0.04 8.82 20.48
CA LYS A 96 -1.10 7.88 20.84
C LYS A 96 -1.20 6.79 19.79
N ALA A 97 -1.31 5.53 20.20
CA ALA A 97 -1.43 4.40 19.28
C ALA A 97 -2.66 3.54 19.59
N ALA A 98 -3.42 3.20 18.55
CA ALA A 98 -4.43 2.14 18.57
C ALA A 98 -3.93 0.96 17.72
N VAL A 99 -4.14 -0.28 18.19
CA VAL A 99 -3.69 -1.49 17.50
C VAL A 99 -4.85 -2.47 17.40
N GLY A 100 -5.16 -2.93 16.19
CA GLY A 100 -6.26 -3.87 15.94
C GLY A 100 -7.63 -3.29 16.29
N GLY A 101 -8.63 -4.18 16.45
CA GLY A 101 -10.03 -3.78 16.68
C GLY A 101 -10.47 -2.73 15.66
N ARG A 102 -11.02 -1.62 16.14
CA ARG A 102 -11.48 -0.51 15.27
C ARG A 102 -10.36 0.14 14.45
N ALA A 103 -9.11 0.12 14.94
CA ALA A 103 -7.96 0.57 14.15
C ALA A 103 -7.64 -0.43 13.02
N GLY A 104 -7.81 -1.72 13.30
CA GLY A 104 -7.85 -2.82 12.33
C GLY A 104 -8.83 -2.57 11.20
N ASP A 105 -10.09 -2.41 11.56
CA ASP A 105 -11.19 -2.22 10.61
C ASP A 105 -10.96 -0.98 9.74
N ALA A 106 -10.60 0.14 10.36
CA ALA A 106 -10.29 1.37 9.63
C ALA A 106 -9.09 1.23 8.70
N CYS A 107 -8.03 0.51 9.10
CA CYS A 107 -6.90 0.25 8.22
C CYS A 107 -7.31 -0.59 7.00
N ALA A 108 -8.17 -1.59 7.19
CA ALA A 108 -8.68 -2.42 6.09
C ALA A 108 -9.55 -1.61 5.13
N GLU A 109 -10.47 -0.78 5.65
CA GLU A 109 -11.33 0.10 4.84
C GLU A 109 -10.52 1.16 4.05
N LEU A 110 -9.42 1.65 4.62
CA LEU A 110 -8.51 2.59 3.96
C LEU A 110 -7.49 1.93 3.04
N GLY A 111 -7.43 0.59 2.97
CA GLY A 111 -6.42 -0.15 2.19
C GLY A 111 -4.99 0.00 2.73
N ALA A 112 -4.84 0.34 4.02
CA ALA A 112 -3.58 0.62 4.68
C ALA A 112 -3.21 -0.45 5.72
N SER A 113 -1.93 -0.52 6.08
CA SER A 113 -1.48 -1.35 7.22
C SER A 113 -1.51 -0.58 8.54
N ALA A 114 -1.28 0.72 8.43
CA ALA A 114 -1.22 1.70 9.49
C ALA A 114 -1.38 3.09 8.86
N TYR A 115 -1.76 4.07 9.68
CA TYR A 115 -1.77 5.47 9.28
C TYR A 115 -1.64 6.39 10.50
N ALA A 116 -1.10 7.59 10.27
CA ALA A 116 -1.03 8.67 11.25
C ALA A 116 -2.08 9.76 10.98
N GLN A 117 -2.75 10.23 12.03
CA GLN A 117 -3.70 11.34 12.00
C GLN A 117 -3.48 12.24 13.21
N GLY A 118 -2.90 13.43 12.96
CA GLY A 118 -2.53 14.35 14.04
C GLY A 118 -1.50 13.70 14.97
N GLU A 119 -1.80 13.67 16.27
CA GLU A 119 -0.92 13.05 17.28
C GLU A 119 -1.23 11.56 17.55
N SER A 120 -2.04 10.93 16.69
CA SER A 120 -2.49 9.55 16.86
C SER A 120 -2.11 8.67 15.67
N VAL A 121 -1.81 7.41 15.94
CA VAL A 121 -1.47 6.40 14.95
C VAL A 121 -2.41 5.21 15.13
N ALA A 122 -2.92 4.69 14.02
CA ALA A 122 -3.69 3.45 13.98
C ALA A 122 -2.85 2.37 13.29
N PHE A 123 -2.77 1.20 13.91
CA PHE A 123 -2.15 0.01 13.33
C PHE A 123 -3.18 -1.08 13.14
N GLY A 124 -3.20 -1.70 11.96
CA GLY A 124 -4.17 -2.76 11.67
C GLY A 124 -3.96 -4.03 12.50
N ALA A 125 -2.71 -4.30 12.87
CA ALA A 125 -2.27 -5.38 13.74
C ALA A 125 -1.00 -4.96 14.49
N SER A 126 -0.43 -5.80 15.35
CA SER A 126 0.83 -5.51 16.06
C SER A 126 1.94 -5.14 15.07
N PRO A 127 2.47 -3.89 15.12
CA PRO A 127 3.46 -3.44 14.15
C PRO A 127 4.86 -3.96 14.47
N SER A 128 5.71 -3.97 13.45
CA SER A 128 7.15 -4.07 13.65
C SER A 128 7.71 -2.74 14.20
N LEU A 129 8.92 -2.77 14.80
CA LEU A 129 9.64 -1.56 15.20
C LEU A 129 9.78 -0.57 14.03
N HIS A 130 10.14 -1.06 12.84
CA HIS A 130 10.30 -0.23 11.65
C HIS A 130 8.99 0.44 11.25
N THR A 131 7.88 -0.30 11.21
CA THR A 131 6.55 0.24 10.90
C THR A 131 6.14 1.29 11.93
N ALA A 132 6.29 1.00 13.22
CA ALA A 132 5.92 1.96 14.27
C ALA A 132 6.79 3.24 14.22
N ALA A 133 8.09 3.11 13.94
CA ALA A 133 8.98 4.26 13.77
C ALA A 133 8.64 5.08 12.51
N HIS A 134 8.26 4.42 11.41
CA HIS A 134 7.82 5.08 10.18
C HIS A 134 6.58 5.93 10.43
N GLU A 135 5.57 5.39 11.13
CA GLU A 135 4.36 6.17 11.46
C GLU A 135 4.64 7.30 12.46
N ALA A 136 5.52 7.08 13.45
CA ALA A 136 5.94 8.15 14.37
C ALA A 136 6.63 9.31 13.62
N ALA A 137 7.35 9.02 12.53
CA ALA A 137 7.96 10.04 11.69
C ALA A 137 6.89 10.89 10.99
N HIS A 138 5.81 10.27 10.50
CA HIS A 138 4.67 10.99 9.93
C HIS A 138 4.04 11.94 10.96
N VAL A 139 3.89 11.53 12.23
CA VAL A 139 3.36 12.41 13.28
C VAL A 139 4.26 13.62 13.53
N VAL A 140 5.59 13.42 13.58
CA VAL A 140 6.54 14.53 13.76
C VAL A 140 6.48 15.50 12.58
N GLN A 141 6.31 15.00 11.36
CA GLN A 141 6.20 15.84 10.15
C GLN A 141 4.89 16.64 10.06
N GLN A 142 3.82 16.16 10.70
CA GLN A 142 2.51 16.85 10.71
C GLN A 142 2.46 18.03 11.70
N ARG A 143 3.47 18.17 12.56
CA ARG A 143 3.59 19.24 13.57
C ARG A 143 4.40 20.41 13.02
#